data_AF-A0A6C0K590-F1
#
_entry.id   AF-A0A6C0K590-F1
#
_cell.length_a   1.000
_cell.length_b   1.000
_cell.length_c   1.000
_cell.angle_alpha   90.00
_cell.angle_beta   90.00
_cell.angle_gamma   90.00
#
_symmetry.space_group_name_H-M   'P 1'
#
loop_
_entity.id
_entity.type
_entity.pdbx_description
1 polymer ?
#
loop_
_entity_poly.entity_id
_entity_poly.type
_entity_poly.pdbx_seq_one_letter_code
_entity_poly.pdbx_strand_id
1 'polypeptide(L)'
;MPPMPLLHYDATTNRVQLDCAKALGNKLHAIQDLIANHIYGQRHLFSEPSCHFSLRDIHGILQKLYLPGVLTVYAYPTTPIRTGTGSIPLQTLKPGQPLTCVLRLHGLLLLENRGTPHIRIQHSIVALSA
;
A
#
# COMPACT_ATOMS: atom_id res chain seq x y z
N MET A 1 5.28 10.26 11.40
CA MET A 1 5.58 8.82 11.21
C MET A 1 7.08 8.65 11.33
N PRO A 2 7.58 7.54 11.90
CA PRO A 2 9.02 7.29 11.96
C PRO A 2 9.59 7.16 10.52
N PRO A 3 10.83 7.60 10.28
CA PRO A 3 11.51 7.37 9.01
C PRO A 3 11.71 5.88 8.76
N MET A 4 11.44 5.45 7.53
CA MET A 4 11.56 4.07 7.05
C MET A 4 12.61 4.03 5.95
N PRO A 5 13.61 3.13 6.02
CA PRO A 5 14.59 2.99 4.94
C PRO A 5 13.92 2.67 3.61
N LEU A 6 14.32 3.38 2.55
CA LEU A 6 13.98 3.01 1.19
C LEU A 6 14.65 1.68 0.84
N LEU A 7 13.87 0.66 0.49
CA LEU A 7 14.41 -0.61 -0.01
C LEU A 7 14.68 -0.52 -1.50
N HIS A 8 13.68 -0.07 -2.25
CA HIS A 8 13.74 -0.01 -3.70
C HIS A 8 12.71 0.98 -4.24
N TYR A 9 13.07 1.65 -5.35
CA TYR A 9 12.14 2.38 -6.18
C TYR A 9 12.21 1.83 -7.61
N ASP A 10 11.09 1.31 -8.09
CA ASP A 10 10.92 0.84 -9.46
C ASP A 10 10.22 1.94 -10.28
N ALA A 11 10.98 2.62 -11.15
CA ALA A 11 10.48 3.68 -12.01
C ALA A 11 9.57 3.15 -13.15
N THR A 12 9.64 1.86 -13.48
CA THR A 12 8.76 1.24 -14.49
C THR A 12 7.37 1.01 -13.92
N THR A 13 7.28 0.54 -12.67
CA THR A 13 5.99 0.26 -12.02
C THR A 13 5.53 1.34 -11.05
N ASN A 14 6.34 2.40 -10.87
CA ASN A 14 6.13 3.48 -9.91
C ASN A 14 5.98 2.99 -8.46
N ARG A 15 6.60 1.86 -8.13
CA ARG A 15 6.53 1.25 -6.79
C ARG A 15 7.67 1.72 -5.91
N VAL A 16 7.34 2.24 -4.74
CA VAL A 16 8.27 2.56 -3.66
C VAL A 16 8.10 1.51 -2.58
N GLN A 17 9.19 0.84 -2.23
CA GLN A 17 9.23 -0.16 -1.16
C GLN A 17 10.01 0.40 0.03
N LEU A 18 9.38 0.41 1.20
CA LEU A 18 9.92 0.94 2.45
C LEU A 18 10.01 -0.17 3.49
N ASP A 19 11.12 -0.23 4.22
CA ASP A 19 11.24 -1.10 5.39
C ASP A 19 10.48 -0.51 6.57
N CYS A 20 9.41 -1.19 6.95
CA CYS A 20 8.52 -0.81 8.04
C CYS A 20 8.47 -1.84 9.17
N ALA A 21 9.36 -2.85 9.16
CA ALA A 21 9.35 -3.98 10.08
C ALA A 21 9.34 -3.55 11.56
N LYS A 22 10.18 -2.56 11.90
CA LYS A 22 10.33 -2.06 13.29
C LYS A 22 9.31 -0.98 13.67
N ALA A 23 8.81 -0.24 12.68
CA ALA A 23 8.07 0.99 12.90
C ALA A 23 6.54 0.80 12.94
N LEU A 24 6.01 0.03 11.99
CA LEU A 24 4.59 0.05 11.63
C LEU A 24 4.05 -1.31 11.19
N GLY A 25 4.91 -2.33 11.03
CA GLY A 25 4.54 -3.63 10.47
C GLY A 25 3.29 -4.25 11.10
N ASN A 26 3.26 -4.36 12.43
CA ASN A 26 2.11 -4.95 13.15
C ASN A 26 0.82 -4.13 12.97
N LYS A 27 0.92 -2.80 12.92
CA LYS A 27 -0.25 -1.92 12.73
C LYS A 27 -0.80 -2.02 11.31
N LEU A 28 0.08 -2.03 10.31
CA LEU A 28 -0.33 -2.17 8.90
C LEU A 28 -0.90 -3.55 8.62
N HIS A 29 -0.30 -4.60 9.18
CA HIS A 29 -0.85 -5.95 9.13
C HIS A 29 -2.27 -5.99 9.71
N ALA A 30 -2.45 -5.47 10.93
CA ALA A 30 -3.74 -5.42 11.59
C ALA A 30 -4.78 -4.61 10.79
N ILE A 31 -4.40 -3.48 10.17
CA ILE A 31 -5.31 -2.70 9.32
C ILE A 31 -5.78 -3.53 8.11
N GLN A 32 -4.87 -4.23 7.43
CA GLN A 32 -5.25 -5.07 6.29
C GLN A 32 -6.14 -6.24 6.70
N ASP A 33 -5.91 -6.82 7.87
CA ASP A 33 -6.74 -7.91 8.39
C ASP A 33 -8.12 -7.40 8.81
N LEU A 34 -8.20 -6.21 9.43
CA LEU A 34 -9.48 -5.57 9.72
C LEU A 34 -10.28 -5.27 8.44
N ILE A 35 -9.60 -4.80 7.38
CA ILE A 35 -10.21 -4.59 6.07
C ILE A 35 -10.75 -5.91 5.50
N ALA A 36 -9.95 -6.97 5.49
CA ALA A 36 -10.37 -8.28 4.99
C ALA A 36 -11.57 -8.85 5.76
N ASN A 37 -11.54 -8.76 7.10
CA ASN A 37 -12.65 -9.18 7.95
C ASN A 37 -13.91 -8.35 7.73
N HIS A 38 -13.77 -7.04 7.53
CA HIS A 38 -14.91 -6.17 7.25
C HIS A 38 -15.57 -6.52 5.91
N ILE A 39 -14.77 -6.74 4.85
CA ILE A 39 -15.25 -7.20 3.55
C ILE A 39 -15.98 -8.54 3.72
N TYR A 40 -15.40 -9.48 4.48
CA TYR A 40 -16.02 -10.79 4.71
C TYR A 40 -17.37 -10.70 5.42
N GLY A 41 -17.51 -9.82 6.42
CA GLY A 41 -18.79 -9.56 7.09
C GLY A 41 -19.83 -8.93 6.17
N GLN A 42 -19.39 -8.08 5.24
CA GLN A 42 -20.24 -7.39 4.27
C GLN A 42 -20.34 -8.10 2.92
N ARG A 43 -19.87 -9.35 2.79
CA ARG A 43 -19.73 -10.05 1.50
C ARG A 43 -21.04 -10.17 0.70
N HIS A 44 -22.17 -10.16 1.40
CA HIS A 44 -23.51 -10.18 0.81
C HIS A 44 -23.87 -8.89 0.05
N LEU A 45 -23.19 -7.77 0.33
CA LEU A 45 -23.35 -6.50 -0.39
C LEU A 45 -22.52 -6.41 -1.68
N PHE A 46 -21.49 -7.24 -1.81
CA PHE A 46 -20.49 -7.15 -2.89
C PHE A 46 -20.60 -8.27 -3.93
N SER A 47 -21.43 -9.27 -3.67
CA SER A 47 -21.46 -10.50 -4.46
C SER A 47 -22.84 -10.66 -5.08
N GLU A 48 -22.88 -11.03 -6.36
CA GLU A 48 -24.04 -11.74 -6.88
C GLU A 48 -24.33 -12.96 -5.99
N PRO A 49 -25.59 -13.43 -5.88
CA PRO A 49 -26.01 -14.49 -4.95
C PRO A 49 -25.19 -15.80 -5.02
N SER A 50 -24.41 -15.98 -6.08
CA SER A 50 -23.58 -17.15 -6.39
C SER A 50 -22.10 -17.04 -5.99
N CYS A 51 -21.58 -15.86 -5.62
CA CYS A 51 -20.16 -15.68 -5.31
C CYS A 51 -19.90 -15.79 -3.79
N HIS A 52 -19.57 -17.00 -3.33
CA HIS A 52 -19.21 -17.25 -1.93
C HIS A 52 -17.70 -17.16 -1.73
N PHE A 53 -17.18 -15.96 -1.48
CA PHE A 53 -15.78 -15.82 -1.05
C PHE A 53 -15.61 -16.22 0.42
N SER A 54 -14.69 -17.15 0.68
CA SER A 54 -14.17 -17.37 2.03
C SER A 54 -13.26 -16.21 2.45
N LEU A 55 -12.99 -16.08 3.75
CA LEU A 55 -12.03 -15.08 4.25
C LEU A 55 -10.64 -15.28 3.64
N ARG A 56 -10.24 -16.53 3.38
CA ARG A 56 -8.98 -16.85 2.70
C ARG A 56 -8.97 -16.32 1.28
N ASP A 57 -10.07 -16.43 0.55
CA ASP A 57 -10.19 -15.92 -0.81
C ASP A 57 -10.09 -14.39 -0.81
N ILE A 58 -10.75 -13.72 0.13
CA ILE A 58 -10.65 -12.26 0.32
C ILE A 58 -9.20 -11.83 0.57
N HIS A 59 -8.47 -12.54 1.43
CA HIS A 59 -7.04 -12.28 1.62
C HIS A 59 -6.18 -12.55 0.37
N GLY A 60 -6.62 -13.45 -0.51
CA GLY A 60 -5.98 -13.77 -1.78
C GLY A 60 -6.21 -12.69 -2.84
N ILE A 61 -7.40 -12.11 -2.88
CA ILE A 61 -7.76 -11.06 -3.86
C ILE A 61 -7.41 -9.64 -3.38
N LEU A 62 -7.17 -9.44 -2.08
CA LEU A 62 -6.76 -8.16 -1.52
C LEU A 62 -5.32 -7.81 -1.95
N GLN A 63 -5.18 -6.73 -2.71
CA GLN A 63 -3.89 -6.12 -3.01
C GLN A 63 -3.30 -5.52 -1.73
N LYS A 64 -2.36 -6.24 -1.14
CA LYS A 64 -1.67 -5.84 0.08
C LYS A 64 -0.76 -4.63 -0.18
N LEU A 65 -0.92 -3.58 0.62
CA LEU A 65 0.04 -2.49 0.76
C LEU A 65 1.24 -2.91 1.61
N TYR A 66 1.01 -3.85 2.53
CA TYR A 66 2.03 -4.39 3.42
C TYR A 66 2.23 -5.89 3.18
N LEU A 67 3.47 -6.25 2.84
CA LEU A 67 4.02 -7.60 2.98
C LEU A 67 4.90 -7.63 4.23
N PRO A 68 5.19 -8.79 4.84
CA PRO A 68 5.96 -8.86 6.09
C PRO A 68 7.23 -7.99 6.05
N GLY A 69 7.20 -6.88 6.79
CA GLY A 69 8.27 -5.88 6.89
C GLY A 69 8.33 -4.83 5.78
N VAL A 70 7.59 -4.97 4.68
CA VAL A 70 7.70 -4.11 3.50
C VAL A 70 6.38 -3.40 3.20
N LEU A 71 6.40 -2.08 3.26
CA LEU A 71 5.33 -1.22 2.78
C LEU A 71 5.59 -0.89 1.30
N THR A 72 4.66 -1.27 0.42
CA THR A 72 4.70 -0.95 -1.01
C THR A 72 3.63 0.09 -1.33
N VAL A 73 4.07 1.24 -1.83
CA VAL A 73 3.19 2.37 -2.20
C VAL A 73 3.52 2.83 -3.61
N TYR A 74 2.59 3.55 -4.23
CA TYR A 74 2.77 4.06 -5.58
C TYR A 74 3.09 5.54 -5.59
N ALA A 75 4.18 5.92 -6.24
CA ALA A 75 4.65 7.30 -6.39
C ALA A 75 5.18 7.52 -7.80
N TYR A 76 4.74 8.58 -8.47
CA TYR A 76 5.29 8.98 -9.77
C TYR A 76 6.76 9.40 -9.63
N PRO A 77 7.59 9.30 -10.69
CA PRO A 77 9.01 9.66 -10.62
C PRO A 77 9.22 11.15 -10.32
N THR A 78 8.27 11.98 -10.78
CA THR A 78 8.21 13.42 -10.55
C THR A 78 7.70 13.79 -9.16
N THR A 79 7.37 12.81 -8.30
CA THR A 79 6.91 13.06 -6.93
C THR A 79 8.00 13.79 -6.15
N PRO A 80 7.75 15.02 -5.65
CA PRO A 80 8.75 15.78 -4.93
C PRO A 80 8.98 15.18 -3.54
N ILE A 81 10.25 14.92 -3.21
CA ILE A 81 10.69 14.55 -1.88
C ILE A 81 11.17 15.82 -1.19
N ARG A 82 10.59 16.14 -0.04
CA ARG A 82 11.03 17.28 0.78
C ARG A 82 12.28 16.90 1.56
N THR A 83 13.28 17.74 1.48
CA THR A 83 14.56 17.62 2.20
C THR A 83 14.79 18.91 2.99
N GLY A 84 15.75 18.90 3.91
CA GLY A 84 16.13 20.13 4.65
C GLY A 84 16.61 21.27 3.75
N THR A 85 17.08 20.97 2.53
CA THR A 85 17.65 21.95 1.58
C THR A 85 16.72 22.29 0.42
N GLY A 86 15.48 21.78 0.39
CA GLY A 86 14.53 21.99 -0.71
C GLY A 86 13.82 20.72 -1.13
N SER A 87 13.57 20.54 -2.42
CA SER A 87 12.94 19.33 -2.95
C SER A 87 13.80 18.65 -4.01
N ILE A 88 13.88 17.32 -3.92
CA ILE A 88 14.55 16.47 -4.90
C ILE A 88 13.54 15.47 -5.48
N PRO A 89 13.71 15.02 -6.73
CA PRO A 89 12.83 14.02 -7.32
C PRO A 89 13.11 12.64 -6.71
N LEU A 90 12.07 11.82 -6.54
CA LEU A 90 12.13 10.49 -5.93
C LEU A 90 13.22 9.58 -6.53
N GLN A 91 13.44 9.67 -7.83
CA GLN A 91 14.45 8.89 -8.57
C GLN A 91 15.90 9.15 -8.13
N THR A 92 16.16 10.23 -7.41
CA THR A 92 17.51 10.55 -6.89
C THR A 92 17.83 9.84 -5.58
N LEU A 93 16.82 9.21 -4.96
CA LEU A 93 17.02 8.50 -3.71
C LEU A 93 17.74 7.17 -3.92
N LYS A 94 18.60 6.85 -2.96
CA LYS A 94 19.34 5.59 -2.89
C LYS A 94 18.70 4.65 -1.87
N PRO A 95 18.76 3.32 -2.10
CA PRO A 95 18.42 2.34 -1.07
C PRO A 95 19.13 2.64 0.26
N GLY A 96 18.43 2.40 1.36
CA GLY A 96 18.88 2.69 2.73
C GLY A 96 18.58 4.10 3.22
N GLN A 97 18.27 5.07 2.34
CA GLN A 97 17.94 6.42 2.78
C GLN A 97 16.63 6.45 3.58
N PRO A 98 16.59 7.14 4.73
CA PRO A 98 15.39 7.22 5.54
C PRO A 98 14.33 8.06 4.83
N LEU A 99 13.09 7.58 4.81
CA LEU A 99 11.95 8.29 4.27
C LEU A 99 10.79 8.29 5.24
N THR A 100 10.22 9.47 5.46
CA THR A 100 8.90 9.59 6.07
C THR A 100 7.86 9.67 4.97
N CYS A 101 6.93 8.73 4.98
CA CYS A 101 5.82 8.66 4.03
C CYS A 101 4.50 8.89 4.77
N VAL A 102 3.72 9.89 4.34
CA VAL A 102 2.37 10.13 4.86
C VAL A 102 1.37 9.60 3.83
N LEU A 103 0.64 8.55 4.22
CA LEU A 103 -0.38 7.92 3.39
C LEU A 103 -1.77 8.36 3.80
N ARG A 104 -2.63 8.62 2.82
CA ARG A 104 -4.07 8.75 3.01
C ARG A 104 -4.75 7.57 2.34
N LEU A 105 -5.57 6.85 3.09
CA LEU A 105 -6.45 5.80 2.56
C LEU A 105 -7.78 6.45 2.16
N HIS A 106 -8.27 6.15 0.96
CA HIS A 106 -9.51 6.71 0.42
C HIS A 106 -10.66 5.71 0.46
N GLY A 107 -10.37 4.42 0.47
CA GLY A 107 -11.38 3.36 0.46
C GLY A 107 -10.87 2.10 -0.20
N LEU A 108 -11.82 1.30 -0.69
CA LEU A 108 -11.58 0.03 -1.36
C LEU A 108 -12.19 0.10 -2.76
N LEU A 109 -11.48 -0.47 -3.74
CA LEU A 109 -11.95 -0.62 -5.11
C LEU A 109 -11.97 -2.09 -5.48
N LEU A 110 -13.13 -2.61 -5.85
CA LEU A 110 -13.25 -3.92 -6.48
C LEU A 110 -12.91 -3.77 -7.97
N LEU A 111 -11.90 -4.49 -8.41
CA LEU A 111 -11.44 -4.58 -9.78
C LEU A 111 -11.69 -5.99 -10.29
N GLU A 112 -11.90 -6.13 -11.59
CA GLU A 112 -11.98 -7.42 -12.25
C GLU A 112 -10.94 -7.45 -13.37
N ASN A 113 -10.12 -8.50 -13.39
CA ASN A 113 -9.14 -8.73 -14.44
C ASN A 113 -9.34 -10.13 -15.01
N ARG A 114 -9.84 -10.22 -16.25
CA ARG A 114 -10.12 -11.51 -16.93
C ARG A 114 -11.00 -12.45 -16.09
N GLY A 115 -12.06 -11.94 -15.47
CA GLY A 115 -12.95 -12.73 -14.61
C GLY A 115 -12.41 -13.01 -13.20
N THR A 116 -11.19 -12.57 -12.87
CA THR A 116 -10.63 -12.70 -11.52
C THR A 116 -10.84 -11.40 -10.74
N PRO A 117 -11.56 -11.40 -9.62
CA PRO A 117 -11.74 -10.22 -8.80
C PRO A 117 -10.47 -9.89 -8.02
N HIS A 118 -10.23 -8.60 -7.82
CA HIS A 118 -9.13 -8.04 -7.06
C HIS A 118 -9.65 -6.88 -6.22
N ILE A 119 -9.30 -6.83 -4.94
CA ILE A 119 -9.68 -5.72 -4.06
C ILE A 119 -8.44 -4.85 -3.84
N ARG A 120 -8.51 -3.60 -4.27
CA ARG A 120 -7.41 -2.64 -4.12
C ARG A 120 -7.72 -1.65 -3.01
N ILE A 121 -6.79 -1.51 -2.05
CA ILE A 121 -6.82 -0.41 -1.09
C ILE A 121 -6.39 0.87 -1.80
N GLN A 122 -7.35 1.77 -2.02
CA GLN A 122 -7.08 3.06 -2.63
C GLN A 122 -6.35 3.96 -1.65
N HIS A 123 -5.21 4.49 -2.08
CA HIS A 123 -4.39 5.37 -1.28
C HIS A 123 -3.73 6.44 -2.13
N SER A 124 -3.35 7.54 -1.50
CA SER A 124 -2.44 8.54 -2.07
C SER A 124 -1.31 8.85 -1.10
N ILE A 125 -0.17 9.24 -1.66
CA ILE A 125 0.95 9.78 -0.91
C ILE A 125 0.72 11.27 -0.75
N VAL A 126 0.54 11.72 0.48
CA VAL A 126 0.29 13.13 0.81
C VAL A 126 1.61 13.89 0.92
N ALA A 127 2.63 13.25 1.47
CA ALA A 127 3.96 13.81 1.61
C ALA A 127 5.02 12.71 1.67
N LEU A 128 6.15 12.98 1.03
CA LEU A 128 7.40 12.23 1.20
C LEU A 128 8.48 13.21 1.64
N SER A 129 9.24 12.83 2.67
CA SER A 129 10.40 13.59 3.12
C SER A 129 11.56 12.68 3.49
N ALA A 130 12.76 13.10 3.13
CA ALA A 130 14.03 12.44 3.45
C ALA A 130 14.82 13.25 4.49
#